data_AF-A0A562RMA7-F1
#
_entry.id   AF-A0A562RMA7-F1
#
_cell.length_a   1.000
_cell.length_b   1.000
_cell.length_c   1.000
_cell.angle_alpha   90.00
_cell.angle_beta   90.00
_cell.angle_gamma   90.00
#
_symmetry.space_group_name_H-M   'P 1'
#
loop_
_entity.id
_entity.type
_entity.pdbx_description
1 polymer ?
#
loop_
_entity_poly.entity_id
_entity_poly.type
_entity_poly.pdbx_seq_one_letter_code
_entity_poly.pdbx_strand_id
1 'polypeptide(L)'
;MKAKIGALLLCAATACSVGYAATPEAKTLYKNTKSAAAASYKAALEKCDSVVGNPKDVCVAQAKAARVRAEADATAQYRNTLRAYTKARIDIANADFALDRTRCGAFTGNEHDVCVERAKATRTAALADAKADKKVIEARSDAREDKRIAEYKVAAEKCDALAGTARDQCVAAAKSQYGY
;
A
#
# COMPACT_ATOMS: atom_id res chain seq x y z
N MET A 1 -44.79 -7.55 36.65
CA MET A 1 -44.18 -8.89 36.61
C MET A 1 -42.86 -8.78 35.85
N LYS A 2 -41.75 -9.15 36.50
CA LYS A 2 -40.37 -9.07 35.98
C LYS A 2 -40.01 -10.41 35.32
N ALA A 3 -39.45 -10.39 34.11
CA ALA A 3 -38.70 -11.51 33.52
C ALA A 3 -37.58 -10.93 32.63
N LYS A 4 -36.43 -10.63 33.25
CA LYS A 4 -35.16 -11.39 33.16
C LYS A 4 -34.50 -11.33 31.78
N ILE A 5 -33.66 -10.30 31.63
CA ILE A 5 -32.63 -10.15 30.59
C ILE A 5 -31.55 -11.20 30.89
N GLY A 6 -31.45 -12.22 30.03
CA GLY A 6 -30.35 -13.18 30.03
C GLY A 6 -29.15 -12.57 29.28
N ALA A 7 -28.15 -12.15 30.04
CA ALA A 7 -26.84 -11.75 29.51
C ALA A 7 -26.13 -12.99 28.95
N LEU A 8 -25.96 -13.06 27.63
CA LEU A 8 -25.07 -14.01 26.98
C LEU A 8 -23.68 -13.37 26.90
N LEU A 9 -22.76 -13.92 27.71
CA LEU A 9 -21.35 -13.62 27.72
C LEU A 9 -20.73 -13.82 26.33
N LEU A 10 -20.22 -12.73 25.74
CA LEU A 10 -19.34 -12.77 24.59
C LEU A 10 -17.93 -13.11 25.10
N CYS A 11 -17.59 -14.40 25.15
CA CYS A 11 -16.25 -14.85 25.47
C CYS A 11 -15.24 -14.34 24.44
N ALA A 12 -14.17 -13.73 24.94
CA ALA A 12 -12.99 -13.34 24.20
C ALA A 12 -12.38 -14.54 23.48
N ALA A 13 -12.49 -14.58 22.15
CA ALA A 13 -11.69 -15.45 21.31
C ALA A 13 -10.47 -14.66 20.85
N THR A 14 -9.32 -15.07 21.35
CA THR A 14 -7.95 -14.80 20.89
C THR A 14 -7.88 -14.42 19.40
N ALA A 15 -7.40 -13.20 19.14
CA ALA A 15 -7.02 -12.75 17.81
C ALA A 15 -5.79 -13.53 17.31
N CYS A 16 -6.02 -14.73 16.77
CA CYS A 16 -5.10 -15.32 15.80
C CYS A 16 -5.14 -14.43 14.56
N SER A 17 -4.08 -13.65 14.35
CA SER A 17 -3.84 -12.94 13.10
C SER A 17 -3.54 -13.95 11.99
N VAL A 18 -4.58 -14.64 11.50
CA VAL A 18 -4.53 -15.37 10.24
C VAL A 18 -4.38 -14.33 9.13
N GLY A 19 -3.28 -14.41 8.38
CA GLY A 19 -3.15 -13.65 7.14
C GLY A 19 -4.20 -14.16 6.16
N TYR A 20 -5.33 -13.46 6.07
CA TYR A 20 -6.36 -13.79 5.09
C TYR A 20 -5.77 -13.55 3.69
N ALA A 21 -5.66 -14.62 2.89
CA ALA A 21 -5.41 -14.50 1.47
C ALA A 21 -6.52 -13.64 0.83
N ALA A 22 -6.16 -12.79 -0.13
CA ALA A 22 -7.11 -11.93 -0.81
C ALA A 22 -8.25 -12.75 -1.41
N THR A 23 -9.50 -12.38 -1.09
CA THR A 23 -10.67 -13.14 -1.56
C THR A 23 -10.83 -13.02 -3.08
N PRO A 24 -11.48 -14.01 -3.74
CA PRO A 24 -11.80 -13.92 -5.17
C PRO A 24 -12.54 -12.63 -5.55
N GLU A 25 -13.40 -12.13 -4.65
CA GLU A 25 -14.13 -10.88 -4.79
C GLU A 25 -13.18 -9.68 -4.79
N ALA A 26 -12.23 -9.63 -3.84
CA ALA A 26 -11.23 -8.57 -3.78
C ALA A 26 -10.34 -8.54 -5.04
N LYS A 27 -9.97 -9.71 -5.57
CA LYS A 27 -9.20 -9.82 -6.81
C LYS A 27 -10.00 -9.35 -8.03
N THR A 28 -11.30 -9.66 -8.06
CA THR A 28 -12.21 -9.23 -9.13
C THR A 28 -12.41 -7.72 -9.07
N LEU A 29 -12.66 -7.16 -7.88
CA LEU A 29 -12.77 -5.72 -7.66
C LEU A 29 -11.49 -5.00 -8.11
N TYR A 30 -10.31 -5.46 -7.69
CA TYR A 30 -9.02 -4.89 -8.11
C TYR A 30 -8.87 -4.83 -9.64
N LYS A 31 -9.18 -5.93 -10.34
CA LYS A 31 -9.12 -5.98 -11.81
C LYS A 31 -10.12 -5.01 -12.44
N ASN A 32 -11.35 -4.98 -11.93
CA ASN A 32 -12.41 -4.12 -12.43
C ASN A 32 -12.06 -2.65 -12.24
N THR A 33 -11.52 -2.26 -11.08
CA THR A 33 -11.06 -0.88 -10.83
C THR A 33 -9.95 -0.47 -11.79
N LYS A 34 -8.98 -1.34 -12.05
CA LYS A 34 -7.92 -1.05 -13.04
C LYS A 34 -8.46 -0.91 -14.46
N SER A 35 -9.39 -1.78 -14.85
CA SER A 35 -10.06 -1.69 -16.15
C SER A 35 -10.86 -0.39 -16.28
N ALA A 36 -11.62 -0.02 -15.24
CA ALA A 36 -12.37 1.22 -15.19
C ALA A 36 -11.46 2.46 -15.23
N ALA A 37 -10.31 2.43 -14.55
CA ALA A 37 -9.31 3.50 -14.60
C ALA A 37 -8.73 3.67 -16.01
N ALA A 38 -8.42 2.56 -16.71
CA ALA A 38 -7.94 2.59 -18.08
C ALA A 38 -9.01 3.12 -19.06
N ALA A 39 -10.27 2.69 -18.90
CA ALA A 39 -11.38 3.18 -19.71
C ALA A 39 -11.64 4.67 -19.48
N SER A 40 -11.65 5.11 -18.21
CA SER A 40 -11.82 6.52 -17.83
C SER A 40 -10.69 7.39 -18.37
N TYR A 41 -9.45 6.89 -18.34
CA TYR A 41 -8.30 7.55 -18.94
C TYR A 41 -8.48 7.74 -20.44
N LYS A 42 -8.87 6.69 -21.18
CA LYS A 42 -9.12 6.77 -22.62
C LYS A 42 -10.20 7.81 -22.94
N ALA A 43 -11.34 7.74 -22.25
CA ALA A 43 -12.44 8.69 -22.44
C ALA A 43 -12.04 10.13 -22.07
N ALA A 44 -11.18 10.31 -21.07
CA ALA A 44 -10.66 11.63 -20.72
C ALA A 44 -9.71 12.19 -21.80
N LEU A 45 -8.86 11.36 -22.40
CA LEU A 45 -8.00 11.79 -23.51
C LEU A 45 -8.81 12.27 -24.71
N GLU A 46 -9.87 11.55 -25.09
CA GLU A 46 -10.76 11.94 -26.19
C GLU A 46 -11.38 13.33 -25.95
N LYS A 47 -11.73 13.65 -24.70
CA LYS A 47 -12.23 15.00 -24.33
C LYS A 47 -11.15 16.07 -24.48
N CYS A 48 -9.89 15.73 -24.21
CA CYS A 48 -8.77 16.64 -24.36
C CYS A 48 -8.44 16.96 -25.82
N ASP A 49 -8.91 16.19 -26.80
CA ASP A 49 -8.54 16.39 -28.21
C ASP A 49 -9.02 17.73 -28.77
N SER A 50 -10.14 18.24 -28.26
CA SER A 50 -10.71 19.54 -28.62
C SER A 50 -9.97 20.74 -28.00
N VAL A 51 -9.05 20.50 -27.08
CA VAL A 51 -8.27 21.52 -26.38
C VAL A 51 -6.93 21.70 -27.10
N VAL A 52 -6.36 22.91 -27.10
CA VAL A 52 -5.07 23.21 -27.74
C VAL A 52 -4.09 23.87 -26.76
N GLY A 53 -2.79 23.80 -27.08
CA GLY A 53 -1.72 24.41 -26.30
C GLY A 53 -1.57 23.84 -24.89
N ASN A 54 -1.03 24.64 -23.96
CA ASN A 54 -0.84 24.23 -22.57
C ASN A 54 -2.12 23.68 -21.89
N PRO A 55 -3.33 24.25 -22.11
CA PRO A 55 -4.57 23.65 -21.61
C PRO A 55 -4.78 22.19 -22.04
N LYS A 56 -4.37 21.81 -23.26
CA LYS A 56 -4.42 20.42 -23.73
C LYS A 56 -3.48 19.54 -22.92
N ASP A 57 -2.25 20.01 -22.73
CA ASP A 57 -1.24 19.27 -21.97
C ASP A 57 -1.69 19.07 -20.52
N VAL A 58 -2.27 20.11 -19.90
CA VAL A 58 -2.85 20.03 -18.56
C VAL A 58 -4.00 19.01 -18.52
N CYS A 59 -4.90 19.03 -19.50
CA CYS A 59 -6.00 18.06 -19.60
C CYS A 59 -5.47 16.61 -19.65
N VAL A 60 -4.47 16.36 -20.50
CA VAL A 60 -3.83 15.04 -20.63
C VAL A 60 -3.11 14.65 -19.33
N ALA A 61 -2.40 15.58 -18.70
CA ALA A 61 -1.71 15.34 -17.44
C ALA A 61 -2.70 15.04 -16.28
N GLN A 62 -3.85 15.71 -16.25
CA GLN A 62 -4.92 15.43 -15.27
C GLN A 62 -5.46 14.01 -15.46
N ALA A 63 -5.73 13.60 -16.70
CA ALA A 63 -6.18 12.24 -17.01
C ALA A 63 -5.15 11.19 -16.56
N LYS A 64 -3.85 11.44 -16.82
CA LYS A 64 -2.76 10.56 -16.37
C LYS A 64 -2.69 10.48 -14.85
N ALA A 65 -2.74 11.62 -14.15
CA ALA A 65 -2.70 11.66 -12.69
C ALA A 65 -3.90 10.94 -12.04
N ALA A 66 -5.11 11.14 -12.59
CA ALA A 66 -6.31 10.43 -12.15
C ALA A 66 -6.19 8.92 -12.31
N ARG A 67 -5.66 8.44 -13.44
CA ARG A 67 -5.40 7.02 -13.68
C ARG A 67 -4.39 6.46 -12.69
N VAL A 68 -3.26 7.14 -12.50
CA VAL A 68 -2.22 6.70 -11.56
C VAL A 68 -2.80 6.58 -10.15
N ARG A 69 -3.56 7.58 -9.69
CA ARG A 69 -4.22 7.55 -8.38
C ARG A 69 -5.14 6.35 -8.24
N ALA A 70 -6.05 6.15 -9.20
CA ALA A 70 -6.99 5.03 -9.17
C ALA A 70 -6.28 3.66 -9.15
N GLU A 71 -5.26 3.46 -9.99
CA GLU A 71 -4.50 2.20 -10.04
C GLU A 71 -3.64 1.98 -8.78
N ALA A 72 -3.04 3.05 -8.25
CA ALA A 72 -2.23 3.02 -7.04
C ALA A 72 -3.07 2.67 -5.81
N ASP A 73 -4.21 3.35 -5.64
CA ASP A 73 -5.16 3.09 -4.55
C ASP A 73 -5.74 1.69 -4.62
N ALA A 74 -6.15 1.24 -5.83
CA ALA A 74 -6.63 -0.13 -6.04
C ALA A 74 -5.56 -1.16 -5.68
N THR A 75 -4.30 -0.91 -6.03
CA THR A 75 -3.18 -1.80 -5.71
C THR A 75 -2.89 -1.81 -4.21
N ALA A 76 -2.95 -0.65 -3.55
CA ALA A 76 -2.74 -0.52 -2.11
C ALA A 76 -3.82 -1.26 -1.32
N GLN A 77 -5.09 -1.05 -1.68
CA GLN A 77 -6.24 -1.73 -1.05
C GLN A 77 -6.19 -3.24 -1.30
N TYR A 78 -5.91 -3.69 -2.53
CA TYR A 78 -5.84 -5.11 -2.86
C TYR A 78 -4.72 -5.83 -2.09
N ARG A 79 -3.55 -5.21 -1.99
CA ARG A 79 -2.42 -5.79 -1.25
C ARG A 79 -2.60 -5.64 0.26
N ASN A 80 -3.33 -4.62 0.71
CA ASN A 80 -3.55 -4.26 2.11
C ASN A 80 -2.26 -4.34 2.97
N THR A 81 -1.14 -3.87 2.42
CA THR A 81 0.14 -3.81 3.14
C THR A 81 0.59 -2.37 3.22
N LEU A 82 1.20 -2.00 4.33
CA LEU A 82 1.77 -0.66 4.49
C LEU A 82 2.75 -0.32 3.35
N ARG A 83 3.56 -1.28 2.89
CA ARG A 83 4.46 -1.10 1.72
C ARG A 83 3.68 -0.71 0.45
N ALA A 84 2.52 -1.31 0.21
CA ALA A 84 1.69 -0.97 -0.94
C ALA A 84 1.07 0.43 -0.81
N TYR A 85 0.63 0.81 0.38
CA TYR A 85 0.16 2.18 0.66
C TYR A 85 1.29 3.21 0.50
N THR A 86 2.50 2.94 0.99
CA THR A 86 3.67 3.81 0.78
C THR A 86 4.00 3.98 -0.70
N LYS A 87 4.01 2.87 -1.46
CA LYS A 87 4.22 2.95 -2.92
C LYS A 87 3.14 3.77 -3.60
N ALA A 88 1.88 3.60 -3.22
CA ALA A 88 0.78 4.39 -3.80
C ALA A 88 0.96 5.88 -3.56
N ARG A 89 1.34 6.30 -2.34
CA ARG A 89 1.63 7.72 -2.03
C ARG A 89 2.78 8.27 -2.87
N ILE A 90 3.85 7.50 -3.07
CA ILE A 90 4.98 7.90 -3.92
C ILE A 90 4.52 8.06 -5.38
N ASP A 91 3.78 7.10 -5.91
CA ASP A 91 3.31 7.11 -7.30
C ASP A 91 2.35 8.31 -7.53
N ILE A 92 1.43 8.57 -6.59
CA ILE A 92 0.51 9.72 -6.61
C ILE A 92 1.28 11.04 -6.54
N ALA A 93 2.23 11.20 -5.61
CA ALA A 93 3.01 12.42 -5.48
C ALA A 93 3.82 12.75 -6.75
N ASN A 94 4.36 11.73 -7.43
CA ASN A 94 5.06 11.92 -8.70
C ASN A 94 4.10 12.32 -9.84
N ALA A 95 2.89 11.75 -9.86
CA ALA A 95 1.88 12.08 -10.87
C ALA A 95 1.31 13.49 -10.67
N ASP A 96 1.04 13.89 -9.43
CA ASP A 96 0.61 15.24 -9.08
C ASP A 96 1.69 16.27 -9.42
N PHE A 97 2.97 15.98 -9.14
CA PHE A 97 4.07 16.83 -9.58
C PHE A 97 4.13 16.99 -11.10
N ALA A 98 3.96 15.91 -11.85
CA ALA A 98 3.97 15.98 -13.31
C ALA A 98 2.83 16.88 -13.81
N LEU A 99 1.63 16.74 -13.24
CA LEU A 99 0.49 17.61 -13.52
C LEU A 99 0.77 19.08 -13.17
N ASP A 100 1.26 19.36 -11.97
CA ASP A 100 1.54 20.73 -11.54
C ASP A 100 2.64 21.37 -12.37
N ARG A 101 3.69 20.62 -12.72
CA ARG A 101 4.73 21.08 -13.65
C ARG A 101 4.15 21.40 -15.03
N THR A 102 3.22 20.60 -15.54
CA THR A 102 2.54 20.90 -16.81
C THR A 102 1.70 22.17 -16.69
N ARG A 103 1.00 22.40 -15.57
CA ARG A 103 0.26 23.65 -15.32
C ARG A 103 1.18 24.87 -15.30
N CYS A 104 2.40 24.73 -14.80
CA CYS A 104 3.36 25.82 -14.79
C CYS A 104 3.75 26.31 -16.20
N GLY A 105 3.56 25.49 -17.24
CA GLY A 105 3.80 25.89 -18.63
C GLY A 105 2.91 27.03 -19.14
N ALA A 106 1.90 27.45 -18.37
CA ALA A 106 1.11 28.66 -18.64
C ALA A 106 1.85 29.97 -18.29
N PHE A 107 2.91 29.89 -17.49
CA PHE A 107 3.69 31.05 -17.05
C PHE A 107 5.02 31.15 -17.81
N THR A 108 5.67 32.32 -17.74
CA THR A 108 7.01 32.55 -18.29
C THR A 108 7.91 33.28 -17.30
N GLY A 109 9.23 33.26 -17.53
CA GLY A 109 10.21 33.92 -16.67
C GLY A 109 10.14 33.48 -15.21
N ASN A 110 10.30 34.45 -14.30
CA ASN A 110 10.34 34.17 -12.86
C ASN A 110 9.05 33.52 -12.32
N GLU A 111 7.88 33.84 -12.89
CA GLU A 111 6.61 33.23 -12.45
C GLU A 111 6.57 31.72 -12.74
N HIS A 112 7.10 31.31 -13.89
CA HIS A 112 7.26 29.90 -14.24
C HIS A 112 8.19 29.19 -13.25
N ASP A 113 9.33 29.80 -12.94
CA ASP A 113 10.33 29.20 -12.05
C ASP A 113 9.78 29.04 -10.63
N VAL A 114 9.13 30.06 -10.09
CA VAL A 114 8.46 30.01 -8.78
C VAL A 114 7.35 28.95 -8.77
N CYS A 115 6.60 28.80 -9.87
CA CYS A 115 5.59 27.74 -10.00
C CYS A 115 6.23 26.35 -9.93
N VAL A 116 7.30 26.11 -10.69
CA VAL A 116 7.99 24.82 -10.73
C VAL A 116 8.63 24.49 -9.38
N GLU A 117 9.26 25.46 -8.72
CA GLU A 117 9.83 25.25 -7.38
C GLU A 117 8.76 24.91 -6.34
N ARG A 118 7.58 25.53 -6.42
CA ARG A 118 6.45 25.17 -5.55
C ARG A 118 5.98 23.74 -5.80
N ALA A 119 5.86 23.32 -7.06
CA ALA A 119 5.50 21.95 -7.41
C ALA A 119 6.54 20.94 -6.88
N LYS A 120 7.84 21.26 -6.99
CA LYS A 120 8.94 20.44 -6.42
C LYS A 120 8.88 20.37 -4.90
N ALA A 121 8.56 21.49 -4.23
CA ALA A 121 8.43 21.54 -2.78
C ALA A 121 7.27 20.64 -2.30
N THR A 122 6.10 20.74 -2.93
CA THR A 122 4.95 19.86 -2.65
C THR A 122 5.30 18.39 -2.82
N ARG A 123 5.96 18.04 -3.93
CA ARG A 123 6.43 16.66 -4.18
C ARG A 123 7.42 16.20 -3.10
N THR A 124 8.38 17.05 -2.75
CA THR A 124 9.40 16.72 -1.75
C THR A 124 8.77 16.44 -0.39
N ALA A 125 7.81 17.27 0.03
CA ALA A 125 7.06 17.05 1.26
C ALA A 125 6.31 15.71 1.23
N ALA A 126 5.56 15.43 0.17
CA ALA A 126 4.82 14.16 0.03
C ALA A 126 5.73 12.93 0.00
N LEU A 127 6.91 13.02 -0.64
CA LEU A 127 7.91 11.95 -0.64
C LEU A 127 8.59 11.77 0.72
N ALA A 128 8.80 12.85 1.47
CA ALA A 128 9.35 12.79 2.81
C ALA A 128 8.40 12.04 3.75
N ASP A 129 7.10 12.36 3.70
CA ASP A 129 6.07 11.67 4.49
C ASP A 129 6.00 10.18 4.12
N ALA A 130 5.97 9.86 2.83
CA ALA A 130 5.97 8.47 2.37
C ALA A 130 7.25 7.71 2.79
N LYS A 131 8.41 8.38 2.80
CA LYS A 131 9.67 7.79 3.26
C LYS A 131 9.68 7.56 4.78
N ALA A 132 9.07 8.45 5.55
CA ALA A 132 8.91 8.26 7.00
C ALA A 132 8.07 7.02 7.28
N ASP A 133 6.94 6.85 6.59
CA ASP A 133 6.13 5.64 6.66
C ASP A 133 6.93 4.40 6.30
N LYS A 134 7.70 4.46 5.21
CA LYS A 134 8.59 3.36 4.79
C LYS A 134 9.52 2.91 5.92
N LYS A 135 10.19 3.85 6.58
CA LYS A 135 11.12 3.56 7.68
C LYS A 135 10.42 2.91 8.87
N VAL A 136 9.23 3.40 9.23
CA VAL A 136 8.43 2.80 10.31
C VAL A 136 8.04 1.36 9.97
N ILE A 137 7.74 1.07 8.69
CA ILE A 137 7.41 -0.27 8.22
C ILE A 137 8.61 -1.20 8.28
N GLU A 138 9.76 -0.76 7.78
CA GLU A 138 11.02 -1.52 7.82
C GLU A 138 11.35 -1.86 9.28
N ALA A 139 11.38 -0.88 10.18
CA ALA A 139 11.63 -1.11 11.60
C ALA A 139 10.63 -2.09 12.26
N ARG A 140 9.34 -2.03 11.90
CA ARG A 140 8.32 -2.98 12.39
C ARG A 140 8.50 -4.38 11.80
N SER A 141 9.00 -4.50 10.58
CA SER A 141 9.28 -5.78 9.93
C SER A 141 10.48 -6.45 10.59
N ASP A 142 11.57 -5.70 10.76
CA ASP A 142 12.80 -6.16 11.38
C ASP A 142 12.53 -6.62 12.82
N ALA A 143 11.80 -5.83 13.61
CA ALA A 143 11.43 -6.22 14.98
C ALA A 143 10.56 -7.50 15.05
N ARG A 144 9.69 -7.74 14.05
CA ARG A 144 8.91 -8.98 13.96
C ARG A 144 9.79 -10.17 13.60
N GLU A 145 10.75 -9.96 12.71
CA GLU A 145 11.72 -10.98 12.32
C GLU A 145 12.61 -11.37 13.50
N ASP A 146 13.19 -10.40 14.20
CA ASP A 146 14.01 -10.62 15.39
C ASP A 146 13.25 -11.41 16.47
N LYS A 147 11.99 -11.04 16.71
CA LYS A 147 11.12 -11.77 17.65
C LYS A 147 10.93 -13.23 17.21
N ARG A 148 10.61 -13.48 15.94
CA ARG A 148 10.45 -14.86 15.43
C ARG A 148 11.76 -15.65 15.50
N ILE A 149 12.90 -15.02 15.20
CA ILE A 149 14.22 -15.66 15.32
C ILE A 149 14.47 -16.07 16.77
N ALA A 150 14.20 -15.17 17.72
CA ALA A 150 14.37 -15.47 19.15
C ALA A 150 13.44 -16.60 19.62
N GLU A 151 12.16 -16.57 19.22
CA GLU A 151 11.18 -17.61 19.57
C GLU A 151 11.52 -18.97 18.93
N TYR A 152 11.99 -18.98 17.68
CA TYR A 152 12.48 -20.19 17.01
C TYR A 152 13.71 -20.76 17.70
N LYS A 153 14.69 -19.93 18.10
CA LYS A 153 15.86 -20.40 18.86
C LYS A 153 15.42 -21.13 20.13
N VAL A 154 14.50 -20.55 20.91
CA VAL A 154 13.95 -21.21 22.11
C VAL A 154 13.24 -22.52 21.77
N ALA A 155 12.47 -22.57 20.67
CA ALA A 155 11.78 -23.79 20.24
C ALA A 155 12.76 -24.89 19.78
N ALA A 156 13.81 -24.51 19.05
CA ALA A 156 14.86 -25.42 18.61
C ALA A 156 15.63 -26.02 19.80
N GLU A 157 16.03 -25.19 20.78
CA GLU A 157 16.70 -25.65 22.01
C GLU A 157 15.83 -26.65 22.80
N LYS A 158 14.50 -26.45 22.84
CA LYS A 158 13.59 -27.43 23.48
C LYS A 158 13.60 -28.79 22.78
N CYS A 159 13.84 -28.84 21.47
CA CYS A 159 13.91 -30.09 20.72
C CYS A 159 15.19 -30.88 21.04
N ASP A 160 16.22 -30.25 21.59
CA ASP A 160 17.48 -30.92 21.92
C ASP A 160 17.37 -31.89 23.12
N ALA A 161 16.28 -31.82 23.88
CA ALA A 161 15.93 -32.83 24.87
C ALA A 161 15.47 -34.17 24.24
N LEU A 162 15.24 -34.22 22.93
CA LEU A 162 14.79 -35.40 22.19
C LEU A 162 15.94 -36.07 21.42
N ALA A 163 15.74 -37.31 21.00
CA ALA A 163 16.71 -38.06 20.21
C ALA A 163 16.07 -38.72 18.97
N GLY A 164 16.89 -38.99 17.95
CA GLY A 164 16.48 -39.66 16.72
C GLY A 164 15.32 -38.95 16.02
N THR A 165 14.41 -39.75 15.44
CA THR A 165 13.26 -39.25 14.66
C THR A 165 12.38 -38.25 15.40
N ALA A 166 12.27 -38.36 16.73
CA ALA A 166 11.49 -37.43 17.53
C ALA A 166 12.09 -36.01 17.53
N ARG A 167 13.42 -35.90 17.58
CA ARG A 167 14.12 -34.61 17.47
C ARG A 167 13.92 -34.00 16.08
N ASP A 168 14.09 -34.80 15.03
CA ASP A 168 13.94 -34.34 13.65
C ASP A 168 12.53 -33.79 13.37
N GLN A 169 11.50 -34.50 13.86
CA GLN A 169 10.11 -34.06 13.76
C GLN A 169 9.85 -32.77 14.55
N CYS A 170 10.43 -32.65 15.76
CA CYS A 170 10.31 -31.45 16.56
C CYS A 170 10.93 -30.22 15.87
N VAL A 171 12.14 -30.34 15.33
CA VAL A 171 12.82 -29.25 14.60
C VAL A 171 12.05 -28.89 13.33
N ALA A 172 11.56 -29.88 12.58
CA ALA A 172 10.74 -29.63 11.39
C ALA A 172 9.44 -28.89 11.73
N ALA A 173 8.77 -29.27 12.82
CA ALA A 173 7.58 -28.57 13.31
C ALA A 173 7.91 -27.13 13.73
N ALA A 174 9.02 -26.90 14.44
CA ALA A 174 9.46 -25.55 14.82
C ALA A 174 9.76 -24.68 13.58
N LYS A 175 10.49 -25.21 12.60
CA LYS A 175 10.74 -24.51 11.33
C LYS A 175 9.44 -24.14 10.62
N SER A 176 8.51 -25.09 10.52
CA SER A 176 7.18 -24.85 9.94
C SER A 176 6.40 -23.77 10.71
N GLN A 177 6.44 -23.79 12.04
CA GLN A 177 5.73 -22.84 12.89
C GLN A 177 6.24 -21.40 12.72
N TYR A 178 7.55 -21.21 12.56
CA TYR A 178 8.16 -19.88 12.47
C TYR A 178 8.51 -19.44 11.05
N GLY A 179 8.39 -20.33 10.06
CA GLY A 179 8.59 -20.04 8.64
C GLY A 179 10.05 -20.08 8.17
N TYR A 180 10.83 -21.04 8.67
CA TYR A 180 12.24 -21.30 8.29
C TYR A 180 12.41 -22.57 7.45
#